data_AF-A0A8C5SHV7-F1
#
_entry.id   AF-A0A8C5SHV7-F1
#
_cell.length_a   1.000
_cell.length_b   1.000
_cell.length_c   1.000
_cell.angle_alpha   90.00
_cell.angle_beta   90.00
_cell.angle_gamma   90.00
#
_symmetry.space_group_name_H-M   'P 1'
#
loop_
_entity.id
_entity.type
_entity.pdbx_description
1 polymer ?
#
loop_
_entity_poly.entity_id
_entity_poly.type
_entity_poly.pdbx_seq_one_letter_code
_entity_poly.pdbx_strand_id
1 'polypeptide(L)'
;MKSQVLMSLHEMFPAVQAAEMAVQRDSHSWEAWQTLGRAQLGLGEITLAIRSFQVALHIYPLNSELWNEDLSWARKLQQQKKATKTETGTEGDETKTLEEPIPDYDFESDEILAVCAAIAEKEKSTLTSKSVVIVSASGTIETVTEQEECATVPDGAVFIKAR
;
A
#
# COMPACT_ATOMS: atom_id res chain seq x y z
N MET A 1 2.62 -14.10 22.87
CA MET A 1 1.57 -14.15 21.81
C MET A 1 2.19 -13.73 20.46
N LYS A 2 1.87 -14.34 19.29
CA LYS A 2 2.48 -13.98 17.98
C LYS A 2 2.43 -12.47 17.68
N SER A 3 1.28 -11.84 18.00
CA SER A 3 1.08 -10.39 17.86
C SER A 3 2.13 -9.56 18.61
N GLN A 4 2.51 -9.93 19.83
CA GLN A 4 3.49 -9.18 20.62
C GLN A 4 4.87 -9.17 19.96
N VAL A 5 5.29 -10.29 19.37
CA VAL A 5 6.56 -10.37 18.62
C VAL A 5 6.50 -9.45 17.40
N LEU A 6 5.40 -9.46 16.66
CA LEU A 6 5.20 -8.59 15.49
C LEU A 6 5.19 -7.10 15.88
N MET A 7 4.60 -6.74 17.03
CA MET A 7 4.68 -5.38 17.56
C MET A 7 6.11 -4.96 17.89
N SER A 8 6.92 -5.85 18.50
CA SER A 8 8.33 -5.57 18.75
C SER A 8 9.14 -5.38 17.47
N LEU A 9 8.76 -6.08 16.39
CA LEU A 9 9.33 -5.92 15.05
C LEU A 9 8.77 -4.71 14.29
N HIS A 10 7.87 -3.93 14.89
CA HIS A 10 7.16 -2.80 14.27
C HIS A 10 6.29 -3.19 13.06
N GLU A 11 5.94 -4.46 12.93
CA GLU A 11 5.00 -4.97 11.92
C GLU A 11 3.56 -4.87 12.44
N MET A 12 3.04 -3.64 12.51
CA MET A 12 1.76 -3.36 13.19
C MET A 12 0.54 -3.99 12.51
N PHE A 13 0.49 -4.01 11.18
CA PHE A 13 -0.64 -4.60 10.45
C PHE A 13 -0.73 -6.13 10.66
N PRO A 14 0.36 -6.91 10.46
CA PRO A 14 0.38 -8.32 10.85
C PRO A 14 0.09 -8.55 12.35
N ALA A 15 0.55 -7.64 13.23
CA ALA A 15 0.30 -7.74 14.66
C ALA A 15 -1.18 -7.65 15.01
N VAL A 16 -1.92 -6.73 14.38
CA VAL A 16 -3.37 -6.61 14.54
C VAL A 16 -4.06 -7.89 14.07
N GLN A 17 -3.74 -8.37 12.86
CA GLN A 17 -4.33 -9.60 12.33
C GLN A 17 -4.10 -10.81 13.25
N ALA A 18 -2.89 -10.94 13.81
CA ALA A 18 -2.58 -12.00 14.76
C ALA A 18 -3.36 -11.88 16.07
N ALA A 19 -3.60 -10.65 16.55
CA ALA A 19 -4.39 -10.40 17.75
C ALA A 19 -5.89 -10.62 17.53
N GLU A 20 -6.43 -10.22 16.37
CA GLU A 20 -7.82 -10.49 16.00
C GLU A 20 -8.09 -11.99 15.93
N MET A 21 -7.16 -12.75 15.34
CA MET A 21 -7.25 -14.21 15.33
C MET A 21 -7.23 -14.79 16.76
N ALA A 22 -6.46 -14.22 17.68
CA ALA A 22 -6.45 -14.67 19.08
C ALA A 22 -7.82 -14.44 19.74
N VAL A 23 -8.41 -13.26 19.55
CA VAL A 23 -9.75 -12.92 20.04
C VAL A 23 -10.84 -13.79 19.41
N GLN A 24 -10.73 -14.14 18.13
CA GLN A 24 -11.67 -15.04 17.47
C GLN A 24 -11.60 -16.48 18.01
N ARG A 25 -10.41 -16.90 18.47
CA ARG A 25 -10.21 -18.24 19.04
C ARG A 25 -10.71 -18.31 20.48
N ASP A 26 -10.46 -17.26 21.25
CA ASP A 26 -10.98 -17.13 22.62
C ASP A 26 -11.48 -15.71 22.86
N SER A 27 -12.78 -15.53 22.72
CA SER A 27 -13.46 -14.24 22.91
C SER A 27 -13.56 -13.83 24.38
N HIS A 28 -13.33 -14.74 25.33
CA HIS A 28 -13.38 -14.48 26.77
C HIS A 28 -11.98 -14.26 27.36
N SER A 29 -10.93 -14.24 26.54
CA SER A 29 -9.57 -13.91 26.99
C SER A 29 -9.39 -12.39 27.03
N TRP A 30 -9.35 -11.82 28.24
CA TRP A 30 -9.06 -10.39 28.42
C TRP A 30 -7.65 -10.02 27.90
N GLU A 31 -6.66 -10.92 27.98
CA GLU A 31 -5.30 -10.71 27.48
C GLU A 31 -5.27 -10.60 25.95
N ALA A 32 -6.11 -11.37 25.24
CA ALA A 32 -6.25 -11.28 23.79
C ALA A 32 -6.81 -9.91 23.38
N TRP A 33 -7.84 -9.43 24.08
CA TRP A 33 -8.42 -8.09 23.87
C TRP A 33 -7.44 -6.95 24.22
N GLN A 34 -6.67 -7.10 25.30
CA GLN A 34 -5.59 -6.15 25.65
C GLN A 34 -4.54 -6.10 24.53
N THR A 35 -4.10 -7.26 24.05
CA THR A 35 -3.10 -7.35 22.97
C THR A 35 -3.63 -6.74 21.67
N LEU A 36 -4.90 -6.97 21.33
CA LEU A 36 -5.55 -6.35 20.19
C LEU A 36 -5.60 -4.83 20.32
N GLY A 37 -5.96 -4.31 21.49
CA GLY A 37 -5.98 -2.86 21.74
C GLY A 37 -4.59 -2.22 21.61
N ARG A 38 -3.54 -2.87 22.11
CA ARG A 38 -2.15 -2.41 21.96
C ARG A 38 -1.69 -2.41 20.51
N ALA A 39 -2.01 -3.47 19.75
CA ALA A 39 -1.69 -3.54 18.33
C ALA A 39 -2.42 -2.45 17.53
N GLN A 40 -3.69 -2.20 17.82
CA GLN A 40 -4.49 -1.14 17.22
C GLN A 40 -3.94 0.26 17.54
N LEU A 41 -3.47 0.48 18.79
CA LEU A 41 -2.79 1.72 19.15
C LEU A 41 -1.53 1.95 18.34
N GLY A 42 -0.68 0.93 18.19
CA GLY A 42 0.54 1.06 17.39
C GLY A 42 0.26 1.28 15.90
N LEU A 43 -0.91 0.89 15.40
CA LEU A 43 -1.38 1.22 14.04
C LEU A 43 -1.96 2.64 13.93
N GLY A 44 -2.22 3.32 15.05
CA GLY A 44 -2.85 4.66 15.10
C GLY A 44 -4.38 4.65 15.24
N GLU A 45 -4.98 3.47 15.36
CA GLU A 45 -6.43 3.28 15.45
C GLU A 45 -6.94 3.43 16.89
N ILE A 46 -6.83 4.65 17.43
CA ILE A 46 -7.11 4.97 18.84
C ILE A 46 -8.54 4.59 19.25
N THR A 47 -9.54 4.85 18.41
CA THR A 47 -10.94 4.58 18.74
C THR A 47 -11.22 3.07 18.85
N LEU A 48 -10.65 2.28 17.95
CA LEU A 48 -10.75 0.82 18.00
C LEU A 48 -10.04 0.26 19.23
N ALA A 49 -8.84 0.77 19.53
CA ALA A 49 -8.10 0.35 20.72
C ALA A 49 -8.87 0.59 22.02
N ILE A 50 -9.49 1.76 22.19
CA ILE A 50 -10.34 2.06 23.36
C ILE A 50 -11.44 1.01 23.51
N ARG A 51 -12.11 0.65 22.40
CA ARG A 51 -13.17 -0.38 22.42
C ARG A 51 -12.61 -1.74 22.85
N SER A 52 -11.46 -2.15 22.32
CA SER A 52 -10.80 -3.40 22.70
C SER A 52 -10.44 -3.43 24.18
N PHE A 53 -9.91 -2.34 24.74
CA PHE A 53 -9.62 -2.25 26.19
C PHE A 53 -10.89 -2.25 27.05
N GLN A 54 -11.96 -1.61 26.59
CA GLN A 54 -13.26 -1.66 27.29
C GLN A 54 -13.82 -3.08 27.34
N VAL A 55 -13.67 -3.87 26.26
CA VAL A 55 -14.07 -5.28 26.26
C VAL A 55 -13.19 -6.10 27.22
N ALA A 56 -11.87 -5.89 27.19
CA ALA A 56 -10.95 -6.55 28.12
C ALA A 56 -11.33 -6.28 29.59
N LEU A 57 -11.68 -5.02 29.93
CA LEU A 57 -12.13 -4.62 31.26
C LEU A 57 -13.50 -5.20 31.63
N HIS A 58 -14.40 -5.36 30.67
CA HIS A 58 -15.68 -6.01 30.92
C HIS A 58 -15.51 -7.48 31.32
N ILE A 59 -14.54 -8.17 30.70
CA ILE A 59 -14.20 -9.55 30.99
C ILE A 59 -13.46 -9.65 32.33
N TYR A 60 -12.47 -8.78 32.58
CA TYR A 60 -11.65 -8.81 33.78
C TYR A 60 -11.43 -7.40 34.36
N PRO A 61 -12.37 -6.90 35.19
CA PRO A 61 -12.34 -5.53 35.70
C PRO A 61 -11.27 -5.27 36.75
N LEU A 62 -10.68 -6.33 37.33
CA LEU A 62 -9.67 -6.25 38.39
C LEU A 62 -8.27 -5.86 37.88
N ASN A 63 -8.01 -5.88 36.58
CA ASN A 63 -6.70 -5.52 36.07
C ASN A 63 -6.49 -4.00 36.09
N SER A 64 -5.61 -3.55 36.98
CA SER A 64 -5.23 -2.14 37.11
C SER A 64 -4.45 -1.61 35.90
N GLU A 65 -3.69 -2.46 35.20
CA GLU A 65 -2.92 -2.08 34.00
C GLU A 65 -3.86 -1.59 32.89
N LEU A 66 -4.97 -2.30 32.67
CA LEU A 66 -5.98 -1.91 31.69
C LEU A 66 -6.59 -0.54 31.98
N TRP A 67 -6.81 -0.20 33.25
CA TRP A 67 -7.35 1.10 33.65
C TRP A 67 -6.32 2.22 33.58
N ASN A 68 -5.17 2.01 34.21
CA ASN A 68 -4.20 3.05 34.52
C ASN A 68 -3.20 3.27 33.40
N GLU A 69 -2.94 2.26 32.58
CA GLU A 69 -1.97 2.33 31.48
C GLU A 69 -2.72 2.36 30.16
N ASP A 70 -3.35 1.24 29.76
CA ASP A 70 -3.88 1.08 28.41
C ASP A 70 -5.03 2.07 28.09
N LEU A 71 -6.11 2.03 28.88
CA LEU A 71 -7.30 2.86 28.62
C LEU A 71 -7.05 4.34 28.90
N SER A 72 -6.28 4.67 29.95
CA SER A 72 -5.94 6.05 30.27
C SER A 72 -5.12 6.69 29.15
N TRP A 73 -4.13 5.96 28.64
CA TRP A 73 -3.26 6.39 27.54
C TRP A 73 -4.05 6.57 26.25
N ALA A 74 -4.87 5.58 25.88
CA ALA A 74 -5.67 5.66 24.66
C ALA A 74 -6.64 6.86 24.68
N ARG A 75 -7.25 7.16 25.84
CA ARG A 75 -8.10 8.35 26.00
C ARG A 75 -7.32 9.65 25.90
N LYS A 76 -6.12 9.72 26.48
CA LYS A 76 -5.24 10.90 26.36
C LYS A 76 -4.88 11.17 24.90
N LEU A 77 -4.49 10.14 24.16
CA LEU A 77 -4.23 10.24 22.72
C LEU A 77 -5.45 10.70 21.93
N GLN A 78 -6.65 10.19 22.27
CA GLN A 78 -7.89 10.60 21.62
C GLN A 78 -8.18 12.08 21.84
N GLN A 79 -7.95 12.58 23.06
CA GLN A 79 -8.14 14.00 23.39
C GLN A 79 -7.14 14.89 22.65
N GLN A 80 -5.87 14.49 22.60
CA GLN A 80 -4.85 15.20 21.83
C GLN A 80 -5.20 15.27 20.34
N LYS A 81 -5.62 14.14 19.74
CA LYS A 81 -6.07 14.10 18.34
C LYS A 81 -7.29 14.98 18.07
N LYS A 82 -8.20 15.12 19.05
CA LYS A 82 -9.34 16.05 18.94
C LYS A 82 -8.89 17.50 19.03
N ALA A 83 -8.01 17.83 19.98
CA ALA A 83 -7.50 19.19 20.16
C ALA A 83 -6.75 19.68 18.92
N THR A 84 -5.84 18.88 18.37
CA THR A 84 -5.12 19.23 17.13
C THR A 84 -6.08 19.42 15.96
N LYS A 85 -7.11 18.58 15.84
CA LYS A 85 -8.14 18.72 14.81
C LYS A 85 -8.97 20.00 14.97
N THR A 86 -9.25 20.42 16.20
CA THR A 86 -9.99 21.66 16.48
C THR A 86 -9.16 22.90 16.17
N GLU A 87 -7.86 22.89 16.48
CA GLU A 87 -6.94 23.99 16.15
C GLU A 87 -6.76 24.16 14.63
N THR A 88 -6.66 23.05 13.89
CA THR A 88 -6.65 23.05 12.41
C THR A 88 -8.03 23.32 11.79
N GLY A 89 -9.10 23.30 12.60
CA GLY A 89 -10.50 23.43 12.15
C GLY A 89 -11.10 24.82 12.37
N THR A 90 -10.30 25.81 12.76
CA THR A 90 -10.73 27.22 12.85
C THR A 90 -10.63 27.97 11.51
N GLU A 91 -10.28 27.27 10.43
CA GLU A 91 -10.57 27.68 9.06
C GLU A 91 -11.42 26.60 8.40
N GLY A 92 -12.66 26.95 8.03
CA GLY A 92 -13.47 26.16 7.10
C GLY A 92 -14.37 25.09 7.73
N ASP A 93 -15.60 25.50 8.04
CA ASP A 93 -16.77 24.64 7.77
C ASP A 93 -16.73 24.26 6.28
N GLU A 94 -16.30 23.05 5.96
CA GLU A 94 -16.73 22.28 4.79
C GLU A 94 -16.05 20.90 4.80
N THR A 95 -16.86 19.86 4.60
CA THR A 95 -16.40 18.55 4.15
C THR A 95 -15.62 18.69 2.84
N LYS A 96 -14.29 18.72 2.91
CA LYS A 96 -13.40 18.39 1.78
C LYS A 96 -12.04 17.96 2.31
N THR A 97 -11.74 16.70 2.05
CA THR A 97 -10.42 16.10 2.02
C THR A 97 -9.42 17.09 1.41
N LEU A 98 -8.43 17.55 2.18
CA LEU A 98 -7.24 18.20 1.63
C LEU A 98 -6.37 17.10 1.01
N GLU A 99 -6.78 16.62 -0.15
CA GLU A 99 -5.83 16.19 -1.16
C GLU A 99 -5.10 17.46 -1.60
N GLU A 100 -3.77 17.45 -1.59
CA GLU A 100 -3.01 18.42 -2.38
C GLU A 100 -3.67 18.46 -3.77
N PRO A 101 -3.95 19.65 -4.36
CA PRO A 101 -4.47 19.68 -5.71
C PRO A 101 -3.47 18.89 -6.55
N ILE A 102 -3.91 17.73 -7.05
CA ILE A 102 -3.12 16.95 -7.99
C ILE A 102 -2.74 17.96 -9.06
N PRO A 103 -1.44 18.24 -9.26
CA PRO A 103 -1.04 19.15 -10.32
C PRO A 103 -1.71 18.63 -11.57
N ASP A 104 -2.42 19.50 -12.27
CA ASP A 104 -3.15 19.27 -13.50
C ASP A 104 -2.16 18.88 -14.60
N TYR A 105 -1.60 17.68 -14.42
CA TYR A 105 -0.72 17.00 -15.34
C TYR A 105 -1.59 16.56 -16.48
N ASP A 106 -1.60 17.41 -17.50
CA ASP A 106 -2.15 17.07 -18.79
C ASP A 106 -1.33 15.93 -19.38
N PHE A 107 -1.83 14.71 -19.20
CA PHE A 107 -1.22 13.49 -19.74
C PHE A 107 -1.22 13.49 -21.27
N GLU A 108 -2.01 14.37 -21.89
CA GLU A 108 -2.04 14.64 -23.34
C GLU A 108 -1.16 15.83 -23.74
N SER A 109 -0.37 16.39 -22.82
CA SER A 109 0.57 17.44 -23.16
C SER A 109 1.58 16.97 -24.21
N ASP A 110 1.92 17.89 -25.12
CA ASP A 110 2.86 17.63 -26.22
C ASP A 110 4.21 17.07 -25.73
N GLU A 111 4.64 17.43 -24.52
CA GLU A 111 5.88 16.94 -23.91
C GLU A 111 5.79 15.44 -23.57
N ILE A 112 4.69 14.98 -22.95
CA ILE A 112 4.50 13.58 -22.58
C ILE A 112 4.33 12.71 -23.83
N LEU A 113 3.57 13.19 -24.81
CA LEU A 113 3.40 12.52 -26.10
C LEU A 113 4.72 12.39 -26.86
N ALA A 114 5.56 13.43 -26.86
CA ALA A 114 6.88 13.39 -27.48
C ALA A 114 7.81 12.39 -26.80
N VAL A 115 7.80 12.30 -25.46
CA VAL A 115 8.58 11.31 -24.71
C VAL A 115 8.11 9.89 -25.04
N CYS A 116 6.80 9.64 -25.05
CA CYS A 116 6.22 8.34 -25.40
C CYS A 116 6.55 7.95 -26.85
N ALA A 117 6.46 8.88 -27.80
CA ALA A 117 6.84 8.64 -29.20
C ALA A 117 8.33 8.31 -29.34
N ALA A 118 9.21 9.05 -28.67
CA ALA A 118 10.66 8.79 -28.68
C ALA A 118 11.01 7.43 -28.08
N ILE A 119 10.31 6.99 -27.03
CA ILE A 119 10.48 5.64 -26.45
C ILE A 119 10.04 4.58 -27.48
N ALA A 120 8.90 4.76 -28.12
CA ALA A 120 8.40 3.82 -29.13
C ALA A 120 9.34 3.70 -30.34
N GLU A 121 9.93 4.80 -30.81
CA GLU A 121 10.93 4.79 -31.89
C GLU A 121 12.25 4.14 -31.46
N LYS A 122 12.70 4.41 -30.23
CA LYS A 122 13.86 3.74 -29.65
C LYS A 122 13.63 2.24 -29.52
N GLU A 123 12.47 1.81 -29.06
CA GLU A 123 12.13 0.38 -28.97
C GLU A 123 12.07 -0.26 -30.37
N LYS A 124 11.46 0.41 -31.35
CA LYS A 124 11.43 -0.05 -32.73
C LYS A 124 12.83 -0.26 -33.32
N SER A 125 13.78 0.63 -33.04
CA SER A 125 15.18 0.49 -33.48
C SER A 125 15.96 -0.59 -32.72
N THR A 126 15.67 -0.81 -31.43
CA THR A 126 16.25 -1.94 -30.66
C THR A 126 15.68 -3.30 -31.08
N LEU A 127 14.43 -3.35 -31.55
CA LEU A 127 13.82 -4.57 -32.05
C LEU A 127 14.34 -4.99 -33.43
N THR A 128 14.76 -4.04 -34.28
CA THR A 128 15.42 -4.31 -35.57
C THR A 128 16.91 -4.63 -35.45
N SER A 129 17.51 -4.44 -34.27
CA SER A 129 18.90 -4.80 -33.98
C SER A 129 18.96 -5.80 -32.84
N LYS A 130 18.34 -6.97 -33.04
CA LYS A 130 18.53 -8.09 -32.12
C LYS A 130 19.98 -8.55 -32.20
N SER A 131 20.79 -8.19 -31.21
CA SER A 131 22.10 -8.77 -31.01
C SER A 131 21.96 -10.02 -30.13
N VAL A 132 22.32 -11.17 -30.67
CA VAL A 132 22.37 -12.41 -29.90
C VAL A 132 23.81 -12.63 -29.48
N VAL A 133 24.02 -12.71 -28.17
CA VAL A 133 25.33 -13.06 -27.59
C VAL A 133 25.38 -14.57 -27.44
N ILE A 134 26.21 -15.23 -28.25
CA ILE A 134 26.38 -16.68 -28.20
C ILE A 134 27.63 -16.98 -27.39
N VAL A 135 27.47 -17.74 -26.30
CA VAL A 135 28.58 -18.20 -25.47
C VAL A 135 28.82 -19.69 -25.74
N SER A 136 29.96 -20.02 -26.33
CA SER A 136 30.36 -21.40 -26.57
C SER A 136 30.85 -22.07 -25.29
N ALA A 137 30.71 -23.40 -25.19
CA ALA A 137 31.19 -24.20 -24.05
C ALA A 137 32.70 -24.08 -23.79
N SER A 138 33.46 -23.56 -24.77
CA SER A 138 34.89 -23.25 -24.67
C SER A 138 35.19 -21.87 -24.07
N GLY A 139 34.18 -21.07 -23.73
CA GLY A 139 34.33 -19.72 -23.18
C GLY A 139 34.53 -18.60 -24.21
N THR A 140 34.48 -18.91 -25.51
CA THR A 140 34.51 -17.90 -26.58
C THR A 140 33.13 -17.23 -26.70
N ILE A 141 33.13 -15.89 -26.72
CA ILE A 141 31.91 -15.05 -26.80
C ILE A 141 31.91 -14.37 -28.16
N GLU A 142 30.88 -14.64 -28.97
CA GLU A 142 30.67 -14.00 -30.27
C GLU A 142 29.33 -13.25 -30.25
N THR A 143 29.33 -12.03 -30.79
CA THR A 143 28.11 -11.19 -30.87
C THR A 143 27.69 -11.08 -32.32
N VAL A 144 26.53 -11.65 -32.65
CA VAL A 144 25.96 -11.64 -34.01
C VAL A 144 24.82 -10.64 -34.03
N THR A 145 24.86 -9.70 -34.97
CA THR A 145 23.80 -8.71 -35.20
C THR A 145 23.08 -9.06 -36.50
N GLU A 146 21.79 -9.39 -36.41
CA GLU A 146 20.96 -9.62 -37.59
C GLU A 146 20.22 -8.33 -37.95
N GLN A 147 20.42 -7.83 -39.17
CA GLN A 147 19.61 -6.74 -39.73
C GLN A 147 18.52 -7.35 -40.62
N GLU A 148 17.27 -7.34 -40.15
CA GLU A 148 16.13 -7.65 -41.01
C GLU A 148 15.72 -6.41 -41.83
N GLU A 149 16.08 -6.40 -43.11
CA GLU A 149 15.57 -5.46 -44.11
C GLU A 149 14.26 -6.04 -44.68
N CYS A 150 13.10 -5.51 -44.25
CA CYS A 150 11.81 -5.95 -44.79
C CYS A 150 11.16 -4.86 -45.66
N ALA A 151 10.86 -5.28 -46.89
CA ALA A 151 10.50 -4.50 -48.06
C ALA A 151 9.03 -3.99 -48.10
N THR A 152 8.80 -3.07 -49.03
CA THR A 152 7.59 -2.34 -49.42
C THR A 152 6.42 -3.18 -49.97
N VAL A 153 5.19 -2.88 -49.48
CA VAL A 153 3.78 -2.85 -50.04
C VAL A 153 3.29 -3.92 -51.06
N PRO A 154 1.98 -4.33 -51.10
CA PRO A 154 0.90 -3.42 -51.55
C PRO A 154 -0.50 -3.56 -50.92
N ASP A 155 -1.23 -2.46 -51.15
CA ASP A 155 -2.66 -2.19 -51.14
C ASP A 155 -3.55 -3.32 -51.75
N GLY A 156 -4.78 -3.47 -51.24
CA GLY A 156 -5.75 -4.45 -51.77
C GLY A 156 -6.89 -4.82 -50.82
N ALA A 157 -7.94 -4.01 -50.81
CA ALA A 157 -9.19 -4.24 -50.08
C ALA A 157 -9.93 -5.54 -50.47
N VAL A 158 -10.30 -6.37 -49.48
CA VAL A 158 -11.49 -7.25 -49.53
C VAL A 158 -12.05 -7.45 -48.12
N PHE A 159 -13.14 -6.74 -47.78
CA PHE A 159 -13.94 -7.04 -46.59
C PHE A 159 -14.98 -8.13 -46.93
N ILE A 160 -14.93 -9.28 -46.25
CA ILE A 160 -15.96 -10.31 -46.35
C ILE A 160 -17.00 -10.06 -45.25
N LYS A 161 -18.23 -9.71 -45.67
CA LYS A 161 -19.38 -9.50 -44.79
C LYS A 161 -20.03 -10.85 -44.45
N ALA A 162 -20.01 -11.23 -43.17
CA ALA A 162 -20.74 -12.40 -42.67
C ALA A 162 -22.25 -12.11 -42.60
N ARG A 163 -23.07 -13.10 -42.96
CA ARG A 163 -24.53 -13.14 -42.78
C ARG A 163 -24.88 -13.97 -41.57
#